data_AF-A0A0L7KPQ8-F1
#
_entry.id   AF-A0A0L7KPQ8-F1
#
_cell.length_a   1.000
_cell.length_b   1.000
_cell.length_c   1.000
_cell.angle_alpha   90.00
_cell.angle_beta   90.00
_cell.angle_gamma   90.00
#
_symmetry.space_group_name_H-M   'P 1'
#
loop_
_entity.id
_entity.type
_entity.pdbx_description
1 polymer ?
#
loop_
_entity_poly.entity_id
_entity_poly.type
_entity_poly.pdbx_seq_one_letter_code
_entity_poly.pdbx_strand_id
1 'polypeptide(L)'
;MQCGVTCSKHLDFGCAQISEAGWRKLGSDRRNAWKCSSCRNHSPRPASSPVPSASPCQLAGLPTLFEDIKSIKSELTDLRMSCEFMGARLDNFATKIADVETK
;
A
#
# COMPACT_ATOMS: atom_id res chain seq x y z
N MET A 1 -7.34 11.09 -11.98
CA MET A 1 -8.34 11.84 -12.77
C MET A 1 -9.21 12.71 -11.87
N GLN A 2 -9.74 13.83 -12.37
CA GLN A 2 -10.54 14.76 -11.57
C GLN A 2 -12.04 14.61 -11.88
N CYS A 3 -12.85 14.48 -10.84
CA CYS A 3 -14.30 14.69 -10.96
C CYS A 3 -14.53 16.15 -11.34
N GLY A 4 -15.40 16.41 -12.30
CA GLY A 4 -15.79 17.77 -12.69
C GLY A 4 -16.39 18.56 -11.53
N VAL A 5 -17.04 19.68 -11.86
CA VAL A 5 -17.44 20.77 -10.94
C VAL A 5 -18.24 20.32 -9.70
N THR A 6 -18.80 19.11 -9.66
CA THR A 6 -19.60 18.61 -8.54
C THR A 6 -18.83 18.39 -7.23
N CYS A 7 -17.63 17.78 -7.26
CA CYS A 7 -16.83 17.61 -6.03
C CYS A 7 -15.35 17.92 -6.20
N SER A 8 -14.87 18.09 -7.45
CA SER A 8 -13.49 18.44 -7.76
C SER A 8 -12.41 17.50 -7.19
N LYS A 9 -12.80 16.34 -6.65
CA LYS A 9 -11.88 15.35 -6.08
C LYS A 9 -11.09 14.66 -7.17
N HIS A 10 -9.83 14.36 -6.87
CA HIS A 10 -8.98 13.51 -7.70
C HIS A 10 -9.11 12.06 -7.23
N LEU A 11 -9.28 11.14 -8.18
CA LEU A 11 -9.37 9.71 -7.94
C LEU A 11 -8.42 8.97 -8.88
N ASP A 12 -7.91 7.83 -8.43
CA ASP A 12 -7.19 6.89 -9.28
C ASP A 12 -8.14 6.15 -10.22
N PHE A 13 -7.61 5.65 -11.34
CA PHE A 13 -8.35 4.93 -12.38
C PHE A 13 -9.19 3.79 -11.82
N GLY A 14 -8.60 2.98 -10.94
CA GLY A 14 -9.31 1.89 -10.25
C GLY A 14 -10.44 2.40 -9.35
N CYS A 15 -10.19 3.44 -8.57
CA CYS A 15 -11.16 3.98 -7.61
C CYS A 15 -12.40 4.61 -8.26
N ALA A 16 -12.29 5.12 -9.49
CA ALA A 16 -13.46 5.57 -10.23
C ALA A 16 -13.87 4.71 -11.42
N GLN A 17 -13.43 3.44 -11.41
CA GLN A 17 -13.95 2.38 -12.28
C GLN A 17 -13.87 2.75 -13.77
N ILE A 18 -12.78 3.41 -14.17
CA ILE A 18 -12.47 3.73 -15.56
C ILE A 18 -11.01 3.43 -15.84
N SER A 19 -10.73 2.69 -16.92
CA SER A 19 -9.36 2.41 -17.32
C SER A 19 -8.65 3.68 -17.81
N GLU A 20 -7.33 3.72 -17.69
CA GLU A 20 -6.53 4.84 -18.20
C GLU A 20 -6.76 5.05 -19.72
N ALA A 21 -6.80 3.96 -20.49
CA ALA A 21 -7.13 4.02 -21.91
C ALA A 21 -8.53 4.59 -22.17
N GLY A 22 -9.52 4.21 -21.34
CA GLY A 22 -10.88 4.75 -21.41
C GLY A 22 -10.91 6.24 -21.09
N TRP A 23 -10.17 6.68 -20.08
CA TRP A 23 -10.07 8.10 -19.69
C TRP A 23 -9.43 8.96 -20.79
N ARG A 24 -8.36 8.48 -21.42
CA ARG A 24 -7.70 9.20 -22.52
C ARG A 24 -8.61 9.38 -23.74
N LYS A 25 -9.50 8.41 -24.02
CA LYS A 25 -10.45 8.45 -25.14
C LYS A 25 -11.64 9.40 -24.94
N LEU A 26 -11.90 9.90 -23.73
CA LEU A 26 -13.05 10.77 -23.45
C LEU A 26 -12.92 12.17 -24.09
N GLY A 27 -11.71 12.65 -24.39
CA GLY A 27 -11.49 14.04 -24.84
C GLY A 27 -11.57 15.05 -23.69
N SER A 28 -11.19 16.31 -23.92
CA SER A 28 -11.20 17.37 -22.88
C SER A 28 -12.59 17.62 -22.30
N ASP A 29 -13.60 17.75 -23.17
CA ASP A 29 -14.92 18.22 -22.76
C ASP A 29 -15.64 17.19 -21.90
N ARG A 30 -15.58 15.90 -22.28
CA ARG A 30 -16.19 14.83 -21.48
C ARG A 30 -15.40 14.55 -20.20
N ARG A 31 -14.08 14.82 -20.16
CA ARG A 31 -13.30 14.76 -18.91
C ARG A 31 -13.72 15.85 -17.93
N ASN A 32 -13.95 17.08 -18.41
CA ASN A 32 -14.43 18.20 -17.59
C ASN A 32 -15.85 17.97 -17.03
N ALA A 33 -16.71 17.29 -17.79
CA ALA A 33 -18.07 16.94 -17.37
C ALA A 33 -18.18 15.60 -16.62
N TRP A 34 -17.09 14.84 -16.49
CA TRP A 34 -17.11 13.52 -15.87
C TRP A 34 -17.39 13.60 -14.37
N LYS A 35 -18.21 12.69 -13.86
CA LYS A 35 -18.60 12.63 -12.44
C LYS A 35 -18.16 11.29 -11.84
N CYS A 36 -17.58 11.31 -10.65
CA CYS A 36 -17.29 10.09 -9.89
C CYS A 36 -18.59 9.36 -9.54
N SER A 37 -18.50 8.06 -9.20
CA SER A 37 -19.66 7.22 -8.84
C SER A 37 -20.54 7.87 -7.76
N SER A 38 -19.93 8.44 -6.72
CA SER A 38 -20.67 9.17 -5.68
C SER A 38 -21.46 10.35 -6.26
N CYS A 39 -20.80 11.24 -7.01
CA CYS A 39 -21.45 12.42 -7.62
C CYS A 39 -22.48 12.07 -8.70
N ARG A 40 -22.31 10.93 -9.36
CA ARG A 40 -23.24 10.43 -10.37
C ARG A 40 -24.55 9.92 -9.75
N ASN A 41 -24.48 9.35 -8.55
CA ASN A 41 -25.63 8.78 -7.84
C ASN A 41 -26.54 9.83 -7.16
N HIS A 42 -26.11 11.08 -7.02
CA HIS A 42 -26.92 12.16 -6.45
C HIS A 42 -27.88 12.84 -7.46
N SER A 43 -27.92 12.40 -8.71
CA SER A 43 -28.92 12.87 -9.69
C SER A 43 -30.28 12.25 -9.33
N PRO A 44 -31.38 13.04 -9.21
CA PRO A 44 -32.66 12.53 -8.74
C PRO A 44 -33.20 11.49 -9.74
N ARG A 45 -33.16 10.22 -9.35
CA ARG A 45 -33.83 9.11 -10.04
C ARG A 45 -34.76 8.44 -9.03
N PRO A 46 -36.01 8.11 -9.37
CA PRO A 46 -36.93 7.43 -8.47
C PRO A 46 -36.34 6.09 -8.02
N ALA A 47 -36.43 5.85 -6.72
CA ALA A 47 -35.81 4.74 -6.01
C ALA A 47 -36.21 3.39 -6.61
N SER A 48 -35.22 2.61 -7.05
CA SER A 48 -35.38 1.18 -7.29
C SER A 48 -34.10 0.46 -6.87
N SER A 49 -34.27 -0.40 -5.86
CA SER A 49 -33.35 -1.35 -5.22
C SER A 49 -32.12 -0.85 -4.45
N PRO A 50 -31.83 -1.43 -3.26
CA PRO A 50 -30.61 -1.18 -2.52
C PRO A 50 -29.44 -1.84 -3.26
N VAL A 51 -28.61 -1.03 -3.92
CA VAL A 51 -27.34 -1.49 -4.49
C VAL A 51 -26.32 -1.52 -3.34
N PRO A 52 -25.52 -2.59 -3.15
CA PRO A 52 -24.54 -2.62 -2.08
C PRO A 52 -23.54 -1.47 -2.26
N SER A 53 -23.42 -0.64 -1.23
CA SER A 53 -22.41 0.40 -1.10
C SER A 53 -21.02 -0.23 -0.96
N ALA A 54 -20.48 -0.78 -2.03
CA ALA A 54 -19.11 -1.22 -2.10
C ALA A 54 -18.64 -1.08 -3.54
N SER A 55 -17.81 -0.09 -3.82
CA SER A 55 -16.79 -0.32 -4.84
C SER A 55 -15.45 0.17 -4.31
N PRO A 56 -14.46 -0.73 -4.29
CA PRO A 56 -13.42 -0.70 -3.30
C PRO A 56 -12.18 -0.16 -4.01
N CYS A 57 -11.57 0.91 -3.51
CA CYS A 57 -10.13 0.99 -3.67
C CYS A 57 -9.61 -0.20 -2.87
N GLN A 58 -9.65 -1.39 -3.47
CA GLN A 58 -9.29 -2.63 -2.82
C GLN A 58 -7.85 -2.40 -2.40
N LEU A 59 -7.66 -2.36 -1.10
CA LEU A 59 -6.38 -2.42 -0.41
C LEU A 59 -5.75 -3.81 -0.65
N ALA A 60 -5.87 -4.32 -1.88
CA ALA A 60 -5.34 -5.57 -2.37
C ALA A 60 -3.82 -5.38 -2.38
N GLY A 61 -3.21 -5.75 -1.27
CA GLY A 61 -1.81 -5.50 -0.99
C GLY A 61 -1.56 -5.06 0.44
N LEU A 62 -2.53 -4.47 1.16
CA LEU A 62 -2.31 -4.14 2.58
C LEU A 62 -2.14 -5.38 3.47
N PRO A 63 -2.95 -6.45 3.32
CA PRO A 63 -2.71 -7.67 4.10
C PRO A 63 -1.34 -8.28 3.78
N THR A 64 -0.95 -8.30 2.50
CA THR A 64 0.36 -8.79 2.08
C THR A 64 1.50 -7.93 2.64
N LEU A 65 1.42 -6.61 2.50
CA LEU A 65 2.38 -5.67 3.05
C LEU A 65 2.51 -5.82 4.57
N PHE A 66 1.40 -6.06 5.27
CA PHE A 66 1.41 -6.29 6.71
C PHE A 66 2.16 -7.57 7.08
N GLU A 67 1.94 -8.67 6.36
CA GLU A 67 2.69 -9.91 6.54
C GLU A 67 4.16 -9.75 6.16
N ASP A 68 4.47 -9.03 5.08
CA ASP A 68 5.84 -8.73 4.65
C ASP A 68 6.60 -7.94 5.73
N ILE A 69 5.98 -6.88 6.29
CA ILE A 69 6.54 -6.10 7.39
C ILE A 69 6.80 -6.98 8.61
N LYS A 70 5.90 -7.92 8.90
CA LYS A 70 6.05 -8.85 10.02
C LYS A 70 7.20 -9.83 9.79
N SER A 71 7.34 -10.37 8.58
CA SER A 71 8.47 -11.23 8.17
C SER A 71 9.79 -10.50 8.32
N ILE A 72 9.90 -9.31 7.73
CA ILE A 72 11.10 -8.46 7.80
C ILE A 72 11.50 -8.20 9.27
N LYS A 73 10.53 -7.90 10.14
CA LYS A 73 10.79 -7.67 11.56
C LYS A 73 11.31 -8.93 12.27
N SER A 74 10.79 -10.10 11.91
CA SER A 74 11.27 -11.39 12.44
C SER A 74 12.71 -11.64 12.01
N GLU A 75 12.98 -11.55 10.70
CA GLU A 75 14.30 -11.78 10.12
C GLU A 75 15.35 -10.82 10.69
N LEU A 76 15.01 -9.54 10.93
CA LEU A 76 15.89 -8.58 11.59
C LEU A 76 16.18 -8.95 13.06
N THR A 77 15.20 -9.51 13.76
CA THR A 77 15.38 -9.96 15.14
C THR A 77 16.34 -11.15 15.18
N ASP A 78 16.13 -12.13 14.30
CA ASP A 78 16.98 -13.31 14.19
C ASP A 78 18.42 -12.93 13.78
N LEU A 79 18.56 -12.02 12.80
CA LEU A 79 19.86 -11.51 12.37
C LEU A 79 20.60 -10.81 13.51
N ARG A 80 19.89 -9.96 14.27
CA ARG A 80 20.46 -9.28 15.45
C ARG A 80 20.97 -10.29 16.48
N MET A 81 20.18 -11.31 16.81
CA MET A 81 20.59 -12.37 17.74
C MET A 81 21.82 -13.12 17.24
N SER A 82 21.90 -13.38 15.93
CA SER A 82 23.08 -14.00 15.31
C SER A 82 24.33 -13.12 15.46
N CYS A 83 24.21 -11.81 15.22
CA CYS A 83 25.30 -10.86 15.41
C CYS A 83 25.76 -10.77 16.87
N GLU A 84 24.84 -10.70 17.82
CA GLU A 84 25.16 -10.68 19.26
C GLU A 84 25.90 -11.98 19.67
N PHE A 85 25.43 -13.14 19.20
CA PHE A 85 26.08 -14.43 19.46
C PHE A 85 27.48 -14.52 18.84
N MET A 86 27.63 -14.11 17.59
CA MET A 86 28.94 -14.08 16.91
C MET A 86 29.90 -13.11 17.59
N GLY A 87 29.42 -11.94 18.00
CA GLY A 87 30.19 -10.96 18.78
C GLY A 87 30.74 -11.58 20.06
N ALA A 88 29.88 -12.22 20.86
CA ALA A 88 30.31 -12.89 22.09
C ALA A 88 31.33 -14.01 21.84
N ARG A 89 31.22 -14.75 20.73
CA ARG A 89 32.23 -15.75 20.34
C ARG A 89 33.56 -15.11 19.96
N LEU A 90 33.54 -14.00 19.22
CA LEU A 90 34.75 -13.27 18.85
C LEU A 90 35.45 -12.71 20.09
N ASP A 91 34.71 -12.15 21.04
CA ASP A 91 35.27 -11.66 22.32
C ASP A 91 35.93 -12.80 23.11
N ASN A 92 35.30 -13.98 23.13
CA ASN A 92 35.89 -15.15 23.77
C ASN A 92 37.19 -15.60 23.10
N PHE A 93 37.23 -15.58 21.77
CA PHE A 93 38.45 -15.91 21.03
C PHE A 93 39.54 -14.86 21.23
N ALA A 94 39.18 -13.57 21.24
CA ALA A 94 40.13 -12.49 21.53
C ALA A 94 40.76 -12.67 22.92
N THR A 95 39.95 -13.03 23.92
CA THR A 95 40.43 -13.29 25.29
C THR A 95 41.41 -14.48 25.31
N LYS A 96 41.03 -15.60 24.68
CA LYS A 96 41.88 -16.80 24.62
C LYS A 96 43.20 -16.57 23.88
N ILE A 97 43.20 -15.74 22.84
CA ILE A 97 44.42 -15.39 22.11
C ILE A 97 45.35 -14.57 23.01
N ALA A 98 44.82 -13.56 23.71
CA ALA A 98 45.60 -12.75 24.64
C ALA A 98 46.22 -13.60 25.78
N ASP A 99 45.49 -14.59 26.30
CA ASP A 99 45.99 -15.53 27.32
C ASP A 99 47.17 -16.40 26.80
N VAL A 100 47.20 -16.70 25.50
CA VAL A 100 48.28 -17.46 24.87
C VAL A 100 49.49 -16.57 24.61
N GLU A 101 49.27 -15.33 24.17
CA GLU A 101 50.34 -14.37 23.86
C GLU A 101 51.09 -13.87 25.11
N THR A 102 50.45 -13.95 26.29
CA THR A 102 51.05 -13.54 27.57
C THR A 102 51.86 -14.64 28.27
N LYS A 103 52.01 -15.80 27.63
CA LYS A 103 52.70 -16.99 28.14
C LYS A 103 54.02 -17.24 27.41
#